data_AF-A0A7U9SJK3-F1
#
_entry.id   AF-A0A7U9SJK3-F1
#
_cell.length_a   1.000
_cell.length_b   1.000
_cell.length_c   1.000
_cell.angle_alpha   90.00
_cell.angle_beta   90.00
_cell.angle_gamma   90.00
#
_symmetry.space_group_name_H-M   'P 1'
#
loop_
_entity.id
_entity.type
_entity.pdbx_description
1 polymer ?
#
loop_
_entity_poly.entity_id
_entity_poly.type
_entity_poly.pdbx_seq_one_letter_code
_entity_poly.pdbx_strand_id
1 'polypeptide(L)'
;MKNKKEVTAPTVSVGADTGQPLNVTNNSISNHKPKSNSQILETVSMAELYDTVYPSKPPLVDGLLYAGVYLFAGAPKLGKSFLMAQIAYHISRGIPLWDYPARKATVLYLALEDDYRRLQERLYRMFGMEGADNLFFSVSAGSLGNGLDGQLQEFLKQHTETRLVIIDTLQKVREYWHNGITRRSRWRVPSAKRKTYRQRCHA
;
A
#
# COMPACT_ATOMS: atom_id res chain seq x y z
N MET A 1 -48.00 -44.71 39.54
CA MET A 1 -48.46 -45.96 38.89
C MET A 1 -48.71 -45.72 37.42
N LYS A 2 -47.88 -46.28 36.52
CA LYS A 2 -48.21 -46.83 35.17
C LYS A 2 -46.89 -47.14 34.44
N ASN A 3 -46.81 -48.33 33.82
CA ASN A 3 -45.61 -48.88 33.16
C ASN A 3 -45.90 -49.13 31.65
N LYS A 4 -44.91 -49.71 30.94
CA LYS A 4 -44.90 -50.17 29.51
C LYS A 4 -44.63 -49.05 28.47
N LYS A 5 -43.95 -49.27 27.33
CA LYS A 5 -43.45 -50.49 26.62
C LYS A 5 -42.26 -50.11 25.66
N GLU A 6 -41.34 -50.92 25.10
CA GLU A 6 -40.63 -52.19 25.43
C GLU A 6 -39.79 -52.72 24.22
N VAL A 7 -38.43 -52.83 24.32
CA VAL A 7 -37.53 -53.70 23.47
C VAL A 7 -37.35 -53.23 21.97
N THR A 8 -36.26 -53.42 21.19
CA THR A 8 -35.21 -54.48 21.02
C THR A 8 -33.83 -53.92 20.56
N ALA A 9 -32.76 -54.74 20.60
CA ALA A 9 -31.41 -54.58 19.97
C ALA A 9 -31.18 -55.70 18.90
N PRO A 10 -29.99 -56.03 18.31
CA PRO A 10 -28.59 -55.52 18.35
C PRO A 10 -28.10 -55.00 16.93
N THR A 11 -26.89 -55.08 16.32
CA THR A 11 -25.60 -55.84 16.45
C THR A 11 -24.33 -55.13 15.91
N VAL A 12 -23.23 -55.22 16.68
CA VAL A 12 -21.79 -55.50 16.35
C VAL A 12 -21.21 -55.31 14.92
N SER A 13 -20.18 -54.45 14.80
CA SER A 13 -18.83 -54.67 14.19
C SER A 13 -17.91 -53.47 14.57
N VAL A 14 -16.61 -53.49 14.89
CA VAL A 14 -15.43 -54.41 14.85
C VAL A 14 -14.44 -54.15 13.69
N GLY A 15 -13.20 -53.75 14.04
CA GLY A 15 -12.06 -53.40 13.14
C GLY A 15 -11.79 -51.88 13.12
N ALA A 16 -10.74 -51.26 13.69
CA ALA A 16 -9.28 -51.53 13.77
C ALA A 16 -8.51 -51.27 12.44
N ASP A 17 -7.32 -50.66 12.37
CA ASP A 17 -6.53 -49.78 13.26
C ASP A 17 -5.29 -49.23 12.46
N THR A 18 -4.48 -48.36 13.06
CA THR A 18 -3.07 -47.99 12.72
C THR A 18 -2.74 -47.01 11.58
N GLY A 19 -1.83 -46.07 11.89
CA GLY A 19 -1.03 -45.24 10.96
C GLY A 19 -1.49 -43.78 10.82
N GLN A 20 -0.67 -42.73 11.04
CA GLN A 20 0.70 -42.61 11.57
C GLN A 20 0.83 -41.29 12.37
N PRO A 21 1.81 -41.13 13.28
CA PRO A 21 1.99 -39.86 14.01
C PRO A 21 2.59 -38.76 13.14
N LEU A 22 1.96 -37.58 13.12
CA LEU A 22 2.53 -36.36 12.53
C LEU A 22 3.60 -35.78 13.48
N ASN A 23 4.86 -36.11 13.21
CA ASN A 23 6.01 -35.44 13.83
C ASN A 23 6.05 -33.96 13.40
N VAL A 24 5.58 -33.06 14.25
CA VAL A 24 5.72 -31.60 14.06
C VAL A 24 7.16 -31.20 14.38
N THR A 25 8.07 -31.41 13.43
CA THR A 25 9.44 -30.89 13.49
C THR A 25 9.45 -29.42 13.10
N ASN A 26 9.94 -28.56 13.99
CA ASN A 26 10.15 -27.15 13.72
C ASN A 26 11.12 -26.98 12.54
N ASN A 27 10.70 -26.32 11.46
CA ASN A 27 11.59 -25.75 10.46
C ASN A 27 10.98 -24.49 9.87
N SER A 28 11.55 -23.33 10.23
CA SER A 28 11.16 -22.02 9.73
C SER A 28 11.65 -21.81 8.29
N ILE A 29 10.80 -22.12 7.30
CA ILE A 29 11.12 -21.92 5.88
C ILE A 29 10.51 -20.60 5.39
N SER A 30 11.38 -19.63 5.10
CA SER A 30 11.01 -18.36 4.48
C SER A 30 10.63 -18.57 3.01
N ASN A 31 9.36 -18.86 2.74
CA ASN A 31 8.83 -19.06 1.38
C ASN A 31 8.63 -17.75 0.60
N HIS A 32 9.70 -16.96 0.50
CA HIS A 32 9.92 -16.03 -0.59
C HIS A 32 11.10 -16.53 -1.41
N LYS A 33 10.80 -17.38 -2.40
CA LYS A 33 11.74 -17.79 -3.44
C LYS A 33 12.33 -16.51 -4.08
N PRO A 34 13.66 -16.32 -4.10
CA PRO A 34 14.24 -15.07 -4.59
C PRO A 34 13.86 -14.86 -6.05
N LYS A 35 13.39 -13.66 -6.39
CA LYS A 35 12.97 -13.34 -7.75
C LYS A 35 14.16 -13.41 -8.70
N SER A 36 14.20 -14.49 -9.48
CA SER A 36 14.99 -14.60 -10.70
C SER A 36 14.64 -13.44 -11.64
N ASN A 37 15.62 -12.85 -12.33
CA ASN A 37 15.42 -11.81 -13.35
C ASN A 37 14.87 -12.39 -14.68
N SER A 38 14.04 -13.42 -14.60
CA SER A 38 13.37 -14.08 -15.72
C SER A 38 12.17 -13.27 -16.19
N GLN A 39 12.17 -12.82 -17.45
CA GLN A 39 11.00 -12.19 -18.10
C GLN A 39 9.89 -13.20 -18.47
N ILE A 40 9.78 -14.28 -17.70
CA ILE A 40 8.78 -15.33 -17.88
C ILE A 40 7.59 -14.97 -17.01
N LEU A 41 6.37 -15.07 -17.55
CA LEU A 41 5.16 -14.90 -16.77
C LEU A 41 5.02 -16.06 -15.79
N GLU A 42 5.19 -15.80 -14.50
CA GLU A 42 4.85 -16.75 -13.43
C GLU A 42 3.34 -16.99 -13.45
N THR A 43 2.93 -18.23 -13.69
CA THR A 43 1.55 -18.69 -13.62
C THR A 43 1.41 -19.80 -12.57
N VAL A 44 0.19 -19.95 -12.04
CA VAL A 44 -0.17 -20.94 -11.02
C VAL A 44 -1.49 -21.55 -11.45
N SER A 45 -1.63 -22.88 -11.39
CA SER A 45 -2.88 -23.57 -11.73
C SER A 45 -3.97 -23.35 -10.68
N MET A 46 -5.22 -23.63 -11.02
CA MET A 46 -6.36 -23.52 -10.10
C MET A 46 -6.22 -24.47 -8.88
N ALA A 47 -5.60 -25.64 -9.06
CA ALA A 47 -5.33 -26.58 -7.98
C ALA A 47 -4.26 -26.02 -7.02
N GLU A 48 -3.09 -25.65 -7.55
CA GLU A 48 -2.00 -25.03 -6.77
C GLU A 48 -2.46 -23.76 -6.05
N LEU A 49 -3.33 -22.95 -6.66
CA LEU A 49 -3.92 -21.76 -6.06
C LEU A 49 -4.80 -22.08 -4.84
N TYR A 50 -5.50 -23.21 -4.85
CA TYR A 50 -6.36 -23.65 -3.74
C TYR A 50 -5.59 -24.36 -2.64
N ASP A 51 -4.53 -25.11 -2.99
CA ASP A 51 -3.63 -25.74 -2.03
C ASP A 51 -2.63 -24.75 -1.39
N THR A 52 -2.46 -23.55 -1.96
CA THR A 52 -1.53 -22.53 -1.44
C THR A 52 -2.16 -21.68 -0.33
N VAL A 53 -1.58 -21.75 0.87
CA VAL A 53 -1.92 -20.85 1.99
C VAL A 53 -1.30 -19.47 1.78
N TYR A 54 -2.11 -18.51 1.34
CA TYR A 54 -1.70 -17.11 1.22
C TYR A 54 -1.82 -16.37 2.56
N PRO A 55 -0.74 -15.76 3.09
CA PRO A 55 -0.81 -15.00 4.34
C PRO A 55 -1.62 -13.72 4.15
N SER A 56 -2.57 -13.47 5.07
CA SER A 56 -3.34 -12.23 5.09
C SER A 56 -2.43 -11.02 5.30
N LYS A 57 -2.66 -9.95 4.54
CA LYS A 57 -1.96 -8.67 4.67
C LYS A 57 -2.87 -7.69 5.39
N PRO A 58 -2.72 -7.47 6.71
CA PRO A 58 -3.59 -6.57 7.45
C PRO A 58 -3.46 -5.13 6.92
N PRO A 59 -4.56 -4.37 6.87
CA PRO A 59 -4.51 -2.95 6.54
C PRO A 59 -3.80 -2.13 7.61
N LEU A 60 -3.27 -0.97 7.21
CA LEU A 60 -2.69 0.04 8.10
C LEU A 60 -3.77 0.80 8.88
N VAL A 61 -4.90 1.06 8.23
CA VAL A 61 -6.12 1.59 8.85
C VAL A 61 -7.26 0.68 8.41
N ASP A 62 -7.85 -0.03 9.36
CA ASP A 62 -8.86 -1.05 9.11
C ASP A 62 -10.04 -0.44 8.33
N GLY A 63 -10.41 -1.04 7.20
CA GLY A 63 -11.47 -0.54 6.31
C GLY A 63 -11.09 0.63 5.37
N LEU A 64 -9.92 1.28 5.55
CA LEU A 64 -9.55 2.48 4.79
C LEU A 64 -8.25 2.34 3.97
N LEU A 65 -7.18 1.79 4.54
CA LEU A 65 -5.84 1.81 3.93
C LEU A 65 -5.16 0.44 4.01
N TYR A 66 -5.11 -0.27 2.89
CA TYR A 66 -4.50 -1.61 2.76
C TYR A 66 -3.05 -1.52 2.25
N ALA A 67 -2.34 -2.65 2.22
CA ALA A 67 -1.01 -2.71 1.63
C ALA A 67 -1.07 -2.56 0.10
N GLY A 68 -0.62 -1.43 -0.43
CA GLY A 68 -0.66 -1.10 -1.86
C GLY A 68 -0.05 0.26 -2.20
N VAL A 69 -0.26 0.73 -3.43
CA VAL A 69 0.15 2.07 -3.88
C VAL A 69 -1.10 2.93 -4.09
N TYR A 70 -1.16 4.07 -3.42
CA TYR A 70 -2.29 5.01 -3.46
C TYR A 70 -1.86 6.34 -4.09
N LEU A 71 -2.73 6.93 -4.90
CA LEU A 71 -2.53 8.26 -5.48
C LEU A 71 -3.61 9.22 -4.98
N PHE A 72 -3.27 10.05 -3.99
CA PHE A 72 -4.18 11.08 -3.49
C PHE A 72 -4.10 12.34 -4.36
N ALA A 73 -5.18 12.65 -5.08
CA ALA A 73 -5.22 13.71 -6.08
C ALA A 73 -6.35 14.73 -5.81
N GLY A 74 -6.18 15.95 -6.31
CA GLY A 74 -7.09 17.07 -6.10
C GLY A 74 -6.40 18.40 -6.33
N ALA A 75 -7.16 19.48 -6.48
CA ALA A 75 -6.62 20.80 -6.82
C ALA A 75 -5.61 21.33 -5.77
N PRO A 76 -4.76 22.31 -6.11
CA PRO A 76 -3.85 22.95 -5.17
C PRO A 76 -4.61 23.53 -3.95
N LYS A 77 -3.97 23.51 -2.78
CA LYS A 77 -4.47 24.08 -1.51
C LYS A 77 -5.75 23.46 -0.92
N LEU A 78 -6.38 22.47 -1.55
CA LEU A 78 -7.51 21.70 -0.99
C LEU A 78 -7.10 20.69 0.12
N GLY A 79 -6.26 21.10 1.08
CA GLY A 79 -5.98 20.30 2.28
C GLY A 79 -5.26 18.95 2.09
N LYS A 80 -4.80 18.58 0.89
CA LYS A 80 -4.17 17.27 0.62
C LYS A 80 -3.06 16.90 1.63
N SER A 81 -2.07 17.77 1.78
CA SER A 81 -0.96 17.59 2.72
C SER A 81 -1.39 17.54 4.19
N PHE A 82 -2.47 18.25 4.55
CA PHE A 82 -3.06 18.21 5.87
C PHE A 82 -3.67 16.83 6.15
N LEU A 83 -4.44 16.27 5.21
CA LEU A 83 -4.98 14.91 5.32
C LEU A 83 -3.85 13.86 5.36
N MET A 84 -2.85 13.95 4.48
CA MET A 84 -1.73 13.02 4.48
C MET A 84 -0.97 13.07 5.82
N ALA A 85 -0.77 14.26 6.40
CA ALA A 85 -0.14 14.41 7.70
C ALA A 85 -1.01 13.86 8.85
N GLN A 86 -2.35 13.98 8.78
CA GLN A 86 -3.25 13.30 9.73
C GLN A 86 -3.09 11.77 9.64
N ILE A 87 -3.14 11.19 8.44
CA ILE A 87 -2.94 9.74 8.24
C ILE A 87 -1.58 9.29 8.81
N ALA A 88 -0.52 10.03 8.51
CA ALA A 88 0.83 9.75 8.98
C ALA A 88 0.95 9.79 10.52
N TYR A 89 0.33 10.78 11.16
CA TYR A 89 0.31 10.92 12.61
C TYR A 89 -0.45 9.78 13.31
N HIS A 90 -1.65 9.44 12.84
CA HIS A 90 -2.48 8.40 13.48
C HIS A 90 -1.84 7.01 13.35
N ILE A 91 -1.24 6.68 12.20
CA ILE A 91 -0.53 5.40 11.97
C ILE A 91 0.79 5.34 12.76
N SER A 92 1.53 6.44 12.89
CA SER A 92 2.78 6.44 13.68
C SER A 92 2.55 6.37 15.18
N ARG A 93 1.48 6.99 15.70
CA ARG A 93 1.07 6.88 17.11
C ARG A 93 0.38 5.53 17.39
N GLY A 94 -0.38 4.99 16.44
CA GLY A 94 -1.22 3.80 16.62
C GLY A 94 -2.59 4.10 17.25
N ILE A 95 -3.19 5.24 16.89
CA ILE A 95 -4.45 5.75 17.43
C ILE A 95 -5.55 5.81 16.35
N PRO A 96 -6.84 5.62 16.66
CA PRO A 96 -7.89 5.55 15.64
C PRO A 96 -7.99 6.81 14.78
N LEU A 97 -7.96 6.65 13.46
CA LEU A 97 -8.16 7.74 12.51
C LEU A 97 -9.65 7.83 12.18
N TRP A 98 -10.35 8.84 12.71
CA TRP A 98 -11.81 9.01 12.52
C TRP A 98 -12.59 7.73 12.88
N ASP A 99 -12.33 7.21 14.08
CA ASP A 99 -12.87 5.96 14.62
C ASP A 99 -12.47 4.66 13.89
N TYR A 100 -11.79 4.73 12.74
CA TYR A 100 -11.17 3.56 12.11
C TYR A 100 -9.88 3.14 12.86
N PRO A 101 -9.75 1.88 13.31
CA PRO A 101 -8.53 1.39 13.97
C PRO A 101 -7.28 1.53 13.09
N ALA A 102 -6.28 2.28 13.55
CA ALA A 102 -4.98 2.39 12.89
C ALA A 102 -3.92 1.54 13.59
N ARG A 103 -3.13 0.79 12.82
CA ARG A 103 -2.08 -0.09 13.33
C ARG A 103 -0.78 0.70 13.46
N LYS A 104 -0.14 0.64 14.64
CA LYS A 104 1.13 1.34 14.87
C LYS A 104 2.22 0.84 13.92
N ALA A 105 2.82 1.73 13.15
CA ALA A 105 3.91 1.45 12.22
C ALA A 105 4.87 2.64 12.13
N THR A 106 6.07 2.45 11.58
CA THR A 106 6.92 3.59 11.19
C THR A 106 6.44 4.16 9.86
N VAL A 107 6.48 5.50 9.77
CA VAL A 107 6.01 6.27 8.62
C VAL A 107 7.11 7.23 8.17
N LEU A 108 7.42 7.21 6.88
CA LEU A 108 8.27 8.23 6.23
C LEU A 108 7.41 9.20 5.43
N TYR A 109 7.60 10.50 5.64
CA TYR A 109 6.90 11.56 4.92
C TYR A 109 7.90 12.46 4.18
N LEU A 110 7.90 12.40 2.85
CA LEU A 110 8.68 13.28 1.99
C LEU A 110 7.86 14.54 1.66
N ALA A 111 8.12 15.65 2.37
CA ALA A 111 7.43 16.93 2.28
C ALA A 111 8.15 17.90 1.33
N LEU A 112 8.16 17.55 0.04
CA LEU A 112 9.07 18.10 -0.99
C LEU A 112 8.66 19.48 -1.57
N GLU A 113 7.59 20.08 -1.05
CA GLU A 113 7.14 21.43 -1.40
C GLU A 113 7.31 22.45 -0.25
N ASP A 114 7.80 22.03 0.92
CA ASP A 114 7.91 22.86 2.12
C ASP A 114 9.34 22.92 2.68
N ASP A 115 9.52 23.76 3.69
CA ASP A 115 10.72 23.85 4.51
C ASP A 115 10.43 23.36 5.94
N TYR A 116 11.47 23.00 6.72
CA TYR A 116 11.28 22.44 8.06
C TYR A 116 10.52 23.38 9.01
N ARG A 117 10.64 24.70 8.85
CA ARG A 117 9.90 25.68 9.67
C ARG A 117 8.41 25.67 9.32
N ARG A 118 8.05 25.69 8.04
CA ARG A 118 6.65 25.56 7.58
C ARG A 118 6.03 24.24 8.02
N LEU A 119 6.79 23.16 7.94
CA LEU A 119 6.38 21.84 8.38
C LEU A 119 6.11 21.83 9.89
N GLN A 120 7.05 22.31 10.70
CA GLN A 120 6.90 22.47 12.15
C GLN A 120 5.68 23.34 12.51
N GLU A 121 5.52 24.50 11.86
CA GLU A 121 4.37 25.40 12.07
C GLU A 121 3.02 24.73 11.74
N ARG A 122 2.96 23.83 10.75
CA ARG A 122 1.74 23.06 10.46
C ARG A 122 1.50 21.95 11.46
N LEU A 123 2.50 21.12 11.72
CA LEU A 123 2.39 19.98 12.65
C LEU A 123 1.99 20.48 14.06
N TYR A 124 2.58 21.57 14.53
CA TYR A 124 2.22 22.19 15.80
C TYR A 124 0.75 22.68 15.83
N ARG A 125 0.24 23.25 14.74
CA ARG A 125 -1.18 23.65 14.61
C ARG A 125 -2.14 22.46 14.48
N MET A 126 -1.65 21.26 14.15
CA MET A 126 -2.46 20.06 13.95
C MET A 126 -2.48 19.14 15.17
N PHE A 127 -1.34 19.02 15.87
CA PHE A 127 -1.10 18.01 16.92
C PHE A 127 -0.49 18.61 18.21
N GLY A 128 -0.32 19.93 18.27
CA GLY A 128 0.27 20.63 19.42
C GLY A 128 1.73 20.23 19.66
N MET A 129 2.04 19.89 20.92
CA MET A 129 3.38 19.43 21.34
C MET A 129 3.51 17.89 21.34
N GLU A 130 2.47 17.12 20.96
CA GLU A 130 2.54 15.66 20.99
C GLU A 130 3.37 15.10 19.83
N GLY A 131 4.61 14.72 20.13
CA GLY A 131 5.49 14.02 19.20
C GLY A 131 5.05 12.59 18.84
N ALA A 132 5.56 12.10 17.72
CA ALA A 132 5.37 10.74 17.25
C ALA A 132 6.72 10.12 16.88
N ASP A 133 7.28 9.27 17.75
CA ASP A 133 8.63 8.69 17.64
C ASP A 133 8.84 7.86 16.34
N ASN A 134 7.73 7.40 15.77
CA ASN A 134 7.66 6.59 14.56
C ASN A 134 7.38 7.41 13.29
N LEU A 135 7.38 8.75 13.34
CA LEU A 135 7.06 9.64 12.22
C LEU A 135 8.29 10.44 11.77
N PHE A 136 8.87 10.04 10.64
CA PHE A 136 10.07 10.64 10.08
C PHE A 136 9.73 11.54 8.89
N PHE A 137 10.33 12.72 8.84
CA PHE A 137 10.13 13.69 7.77
C PHE A 137 11.43 13.96 7.02
N SER A 138 11.34 14.16 5.71
CA SER A 138 12.37 14.85 4.95
C SER A 138 11.75 15.87 4.00
N VAL A 139 12.33 17.07 3.93
CA VAL A 139 11.95 18.11 2.95
C VAL A 139 12.73 17.99 1.63
N SER A 140 13.65 17.05 1.52
CA SER A 140 14.43 16.78 0.31
C SER A 140 14.57 15.29 0.03
N ALA A 141 14.70 14.94 -1.24
CA ALA A 141 14.97 13.59 -1.73
C ALA A 141 15.64 13.66 -3.11
N GLY A 142 16.25 12.56 -3.53
CA GLY A 142 16.60 12.34 -4.94
C GLY A 142 15.33 12.20 -5.80
N SER A 143 15.51 12.02 -7.10
CA SER A 143 14.39 11.77 -8.00
C SER A 143 14.25 10.29 -8.35
N LEU A 144 13.10 9.91 -8.89
CA LEU A 144 12.85 8.53 -9.30
C LEU A 144 13.87 8.11 -10.38
N GLY A 145 14.61 7.02 -10.14
CA GLY A 145 15.71 6.57 -11.01
C GLY A 145 16.99 7.39 -10.91
N ASN A 146 17.11 8.28 -9.92
CA ASN A 146 18.33 9.03 -9.60
C ASN A 146 18.37 9.34 -8.08
N GLY A 147 18.62 8.29 -7.29
CA GLY A 147 18.97 8.38 -5.87
C GLY A 147 17.81 8.19 -4.88
N LEU A 148 16.56 8.43 -5.29
CA LEU A 148 15.39 8.20 -4.41
C LEU A 148 15.28 6.73 -3.99
N ASP A 149 15.55 5.82 -4.92
CA ASP A 149 15.54 4.37 -4.73
C ASP A 149 16.56 3.91 -3.68
N GLY A 150 17.80 4.41 -3.75
CA GLY A 150 18.84 4.16 -2.74
C GLY A 150 18.50 4.76 -1.38
N GLN A 151 17.98 5.99 -1.34
CA GLN A 151 17.55 6.65 -0.09
C GLN A 151 16.41 5.90 0.60
N LEU A 152 15.40 5.45 -0.15
CA LEU A 152 14.31 4.65 0.39
C LEU A 152 14.80 3.27 0.86
N GLN A 153 15.67 2.59 0.11
CA GLN A 153 16.26 1.33 0.56
C GLN A 153 17.04 1.49 1.87
N GLU A 154 17.82 2.56 2.02
CA GLU A 154 18.61 2.78 3.23
C GLU A 154 17.74 3.13 4.44
N PHE A 155 16.74 4.00 4.27
CA PHE A 155 15.75 4.27 5.33
C PHE A 155 15.01 2.99 5.77
N LEU A 156 14.59 2.15 4.81
CA LEU A 156 13.87 0.89 5.11
C LEU A 156 14.74 -0.16 5.83
N LYS A 157 16.08 -0.13 5.68
CA LYS A 157 17.00 -0.95 6.49
C LYS A 157 17.10 -0.43 7.92
N GLN A 158 17.21 0.88 8.08
CA GLN A 158 17.38 1.54 9.39
C GLN A 158 16.09 1.51 10.22
N HIS A 159 14.93 1.47 9.55
CA HIS A 159 13.61 1.46 10.16
C HIS A 159 12.76 0.28 9.64
N THR A 160 13.04 -0.94 10.11
CA THR A 160 12.38 -2.18 9.65
C THR A 160 10.86 -2.17 9.76
N GLU A 161 10.33 -1.48 10.77
CA GLU A 161 8.88 -1.35 10.98
C GLU A 161 8.21 -0.28 10.12
N THR A 162 8.89 0.23 9.09
CA THR A 162 8.29 1.15 8.12
C THR A 162 7.28 0.41 7.27
N ARG A 163 6.00 0.78 7.42
CA ARG A 163 4.89 0.21 6.63
C ARG A 163 4.21 1.24 5.72
N LEU A 164 4.55 2.53 5.86
CA LEU A 164 4.01 3.60 5.02
C LEU A 164 5.10 4.59 4.60
N VAL A 165 5.12 4.93 3.31
CA VAL A 165 5.92 6.02 2.75
C VAL A 165 4.99 6.96 1.99
N ILE A 166 5.01 8.25 2.33
CA ILE A 166 4.23 9.31 1.69
C ILE A 166 5.17 10.21 0.88
N ILE A 167 4.77 10.56 -0.35
CA ILE A 167 5.51 11.45 -1.25
C ILE A 167 4.62 12.64 -1.62
N ASP A 168 4.79 13.75 -0.90
CA ASP A 168 4.00 14.96 -1.02
C ASP A 168 4.85 16.11 -1.60
N THR A 169 4.90 16.33 -2.91
CA THR A 169 4.10 15.69 -3.97
C THR A 169 4.91 14.79 -4.91
N LEU A 170 4.21 13.83 -5.52
CA LEU A 170 4.73 12.97 -6.60
C LEU A 170 5.29 13.77 -7.80
N GLN A 171 4.91 15.04 -7.97
CA GLN A 171 5.46 15.90 -9.02
C GLN A 171 6.96 16.14 -8.80
N LYS A 172 7.39 16.42 -7.56
CA LYS A 172 8.78 16.75 -7.22
C LYS A 172 9.77 15.64 -7.57
N VAL A 173 9.46 14.39 -7.22
CA VAL A 173 10.31 13.22 -7.55
C VAL A 173 10.31 12.87 -9.04
N ARG A 174 9.41 13.44 -9.84
CA ARG A 174 9.32 13.23 -11.30
C ARG A 174 9.91 14.35 -12.14
N GLU A 175 9.91 15.59 -11.66
CA GLU A 175 10.40 16.77 -12.41
C GLU A 175 11.84 16.59 -12.92
N TYR A 176 12.73 16.03 -12.10
CA TYR A 176 14.14 15.81 -12.46
C TYR A 176 14.36 14.61 -13.40
N TRP A 177 13.46 13.62 -13.45
CA TRP A 177 13.55 12.51 -14.42
C TRP A 177 13.44 13.05 -15.86
N HIS A 178 12.61 14.08 -16.07
CA HIS A 178 12.47 14.75 -17.36
C HIS A 178 13.67 15.65 -17.73
N ASN A 179 14.61 15.93 -16.81
CA ASN A 179 15.83 16.68 -17.12
C ASN A 179 16.98 15.79 -17.63
N GLY A 180 16.92 14.47 -17.39
CA GLY A 180 17.88 13.50 -17.95
C GLY A 180 17.63 13.16 -19.43
N ILE A 181 16.45 13.48 -19.97
CA ILE A 181 16.11 13.27 -21.38
C ILE A 181 16.11 14.62 -22.10
N THR A 182 17.00 14.79 -23.08
CA THR A 182 17.12 16.03 -23.85
C THR A 182 15.81 16.40 -24.54
N ARG A 183 15.46 17.70 -24.49
CA ARG A 183 14.23 18.28 -25.06
C ARG A 183 13.90 17.76 -26.47
N ARG A 184 12.91 16.87 -26.60
CA ARG A 184 12.34 16.48 -27.91
C ARG A 184 10.83 16.34 -27.86
N SER A 185 10.19 16.69 -28.99
CA SER A 185 8.75 16.55 -29.25
C SER A 185 7.80 17.08 -28.17
N ARG A 186 7.67 18.41 -28.09
CA ARG A 186 6.38 19.04 -27.75
C ARG A 186 5.31 18.46 -28.68
N TRP A 187 4.28 17.80 -28.14
CA TRP A 187 3.14 17.33 -28.92
C TRP A 187 2.45 18.52 -29.61
N ARG A 188 2.64 18.64 -30.93
CA ARG A 188 2.03 19.69 -31.74
C ARG A 188 0.78 19.11 -32.42
N VAL A 189 -0.38 19.31 -31.78
CA VAL A 189 -1.67 18.92 -32.36
C VAL A 189 -1.81 19.58 -33.74
N PRO A 190 -1.99 18.81 -34.84
CA PRO A 190 -2.21 19.40 -36.16
C PRO A 190 -3.54 20.17 -36.17
N SER A 191 -3.50 21.47 -36.45
CA SER A 191 -4.71 22.28 -36.60
C SER A 191 -5.45 21.88 -37.88
N ALA A 192 -6.50 21.07 -37.72
CA ALA A 192 -7.36 20.65 -38.82
C ALA A 192 -7.95 21.89 -39.53
N LYS A 193 -7.63 22.06 -40.82
CA LYS A 193 -8.15 23.16 -41.63
C LYS A 193 -9.68 23.03 -41.75
N ARG A 194 -10.43 23.96 -41.16
CA ARG A 194 -11.89 24.06 -41.35
C ARG A 194 -12.18 24.33 -42.84
N LYS A 195 -12.57 23.31 -43.60
CA LYS A 195 -13.21 23.50 -44.90
C LYS A 195 -14.63 24.05 -44.66
N THR A 196 -14.89 25.27 -45.06
CA THR A 196 -16.22 25.87 -45.05
C THR A 196 -17.09 25.27 -46.15
N TYR A 197 -18.05 24.43 -45.79
CA TYR A 197 -19.02 23.90 -46.73
C TYR A 197 -20.19 24.89 -46.86
N ARG A 198 -20.14 25.76 -47.88
CA ARG A 198 -21.18 26.77 -48.13
C ARG A 198 -22.35 26.13 -48.88
N GLN A 199 -23.34 25.62 -48.15
CA GLN A 199 -24.59 25.15 -48.75
C GLN A 199 -25.26 26.28 -49.55
N ARG A 200 -25.79 25.93 -50.73
CA ARG A 200 -26.73 26.78 -51.46
C ARG A 200 -28.13 26.38 -51.02
N CYS A 201 -28.95 27.35 -50.62
CA CYS A 201 -30.39 27.21 -50.65
C CYS A 201 -30.91 28.18 -51.71
N HIS A 202 -31.64 27.66 -52.70
CA HIS A 202 -32.45 28.47 -53.59
C HIS A 202 -33.87 28.55 -53.03
N ALA A 203 -34.38 29.78 -52.91
CA ALA A 203 -35.78 30.16 -52.93
C ALA A 203 -35.82 31.60 -53.47
#